data_AF-A0A1F8LZS4-F1
#
_entry.id   AF-A0A1F8LZS4-F1
#
_cell.length_a   1.000
_cell.length_b   1.000
_cell.length_c   1.000
_cell.angle_alpha   90.00
_cell.angle_beta   90.00
_cell.angle_gamma   90.00
#
_symmetry.space_group_name_H-M   'P 1'
#
loop_
_entity.id
_entity.type
_entity.pdbx_description
1 polymer ?
#
loop_
_entity_poly.entity_id
_entity_poly.type
_entity_poly.pdbx_seq_one_letter_code
_entity_poly.pdbx_strand_id
1 'polypeptide(L)'
;MTIQIKKTYRGLSPGMLCDEVQGLLQKQGIVVVETESQTYGLPSGDTQSRTTLALKTPAEQEKNQEEFGSVHILGSPQDETKMLLDIDETLFPQEKLSAFQNDLDFILGSYEIKW
;
A
#
# COMPACT_ATOMS: atom_id res chain seq x y z
N MET A 1 8.48 -3.88 16.56
CA MET A 1 7.73 -5.05 16.04
C MET A 1 7.22 -4.63 14.67
N THR A 2 7.27 -5.51 13.67
CA THR A 2 6.76 -5.18 12.34
C THR A 2 5.30 -5.62 12.24
N ILE A 3 4.42 -4.68 11.92
CA ILE A 3 3.02 -4.97 11.61
C ILE A 3 2.91 -5.16 10.11
N GLN A 4 2.24 -6.25 9.74
CA GLN A 4 1.98 -6.58 8.34
C GLN A 4 0.48 -6.67 8.10
N ILE A 5 -0.03 -5.88 7.17
CA ILE A 5 -1.44 -5.91 6.73
C ILE A 5 -1.47 -6.46 5.31
N LYS A 6 -2.32 -7.48 5.10
CA LYS A 6 -2.53 -8.15 3.82
C LYS A 6 -3.98 -7.99 3.40
N LYS A 7 -4.20 -7.47 2.20
CA LYS A 7 -5.53 -7.30 1.62
C LYS A 7 -5.52 -7.79 0.17
N THR A 8 -6.62 -8.42 -0.23
CA THR A 8 -6.82 -8.87 -1.62
C THR A 8 -8.13 -8.28 -2.12
N TYR A 9 -8.09 -7.63 -3.27
CA TYR A 9 -9.23 -6.98 -3.90
C TYR A 9 -9.52 -7.61 -5.27
N ARG A 10 -10.79 -7.60 -5.68
CA ARG A 10 -11.24 -8.01 -7.02
C ARG A 10 -11.91 -6.86 -7.73
N GLY A 11 -11.68 -6.71 -9.04
CA GLY A 11 -12.29 -5.63 -9.83
C GLY A 11 -11.79 -4.23 -9.46
N LEU A 12 -10.64 -4.16 -8.78
CA LEU A 12 -9.99 -2.92 -8.40
C LEU A 12 -8.69 -2.79 -9.19
N SER A 13 -8.50 -1.67 -9.89
CA SER A 13 -7.27 -1.46 -10.65
C SER A 13 -6.09 -1.19 -9.70
N PRO A 14 -4.87 -1.70 -10.01
CA PRO A 14 -3.69 -1.48 -9.18
C PRO A 14 -3.36 0.01 -8.99
N GLY A 15 -3.59 0.82 -10.03
CA GLY A 15 -3.41 2.28 -9.97
C GLY A 15 -4.38 2.94 -8.99
N MET A 16 -5.68 2.59 -9.05
CA MET A 16 -6.66 3.14 -8.12
C MET A 16 -6.34 2.76 -6.67
N LEU A 17 -5.95 1.51 -6.41
CA LEU A 17 -5.52 1.10 -5.08
C LEU A 17 -4.31 1.91 -4.59
N CYS A 18 -3.35 2.18 -5.49
CA CYS A 18 -2.16 2.96 -5.18
C CYS A 18 -2.51 4.39 -4.79
N ASP A 19 -3.34 5.06 -5.59
CA ASP A 19 -3.80 6.43 -5.34
C ASP A 19 -4.56 6.54 -4.00
N GLU A 20 -5.48 5.61 -3.74
CA GLU A 20 -6.27 5.59 -2.49
C GLU A 20 -5.38 5.34 -1.26
N VAL A 21 -4.51 4.33 -1.31
CA VAL A 21 -3.60 4.02 -0.20
C VAL A 21 -2.66 5.20 0.06
N GLN A 22 -2.10 5.81 -0.99
CA GLN A 22 -1.25 6.98 -0.86
C GLN A 22 -2.00 8.15 -0.21
N GLY A 23 -3.22 8.46 -0.66
CA GLY A 23 -4.05 9.53 -0.10
C GLY A 23 -4.38 9.30 1.37
N LEU A 24 -4.75 8.07 1.75
CA LEU A 24 -5.07 7.71 3.13
C LEU A 24 -3.85 7.80 4.06
N LEU A 25 -2.67 7.38 3.60
CA LEU A 25 -1.43 7.49 4.38
C LEU A 25 -0.98 8.95 4.51
N GLN A 26 -1.08 9.75 3.46
CA GLN A 26 -0.79 11.18 3.50
C GLN A 26 -1.73 11.93 4.45
N LYS A 27 -3.01 11.55 4.52
CA LYS A 27 -3.98 12.07 5.50
C LYS A 27 -3.56 11.82 6.95
N GLN A 28 -2.81 10.74 7.22
CA GLN A 28 -2.23 10.44 8.54
C GLN A 28 -0.92 11.21 8.82
N GLY A 29 -0.48 12.05 7.88
CA GLY A 29 0.74 12.85 7.96
C GLY A 29 2.01 12.08 7.58
N ILE A 30 1.89 11.00 6.81
CA ILE A 30 3.01 10.18 6.35
C ILE A 30 3.48 10.68 4.98
N VAL A 31 4.80 10.74 4.78
CA VAL A 31 5.35 10.98 3.45
C VAL A 31 5.41 9.64 2.72
N VAL A 32 4.65 9.54 1.63
CA VAL A 32 4.61 8.35 0.77
C VAL A 32 5.34 8.66 -0.53
N VAL A 33 6.32 7.84 -0.86
CA VAL A 33 7.14 8.00 -2.08
C VAL A 33 7.08 6.72 -2.88
N GLU A 34 6.68 6.79 -4.15
CA GLU A 34 6.83 5.65 -5.06
C GLU A 34 8.32 5.38 -5.29
N THR A 35 8.77 4.18 -4.95
CA THR A 35 10.17 3.76 -5.12
C THR A 35 10.36 2.91 -6.36
N GLU A 36 9.37 2.10 -6.71
CA GLU A 36 9.44 1.19 -7.84
C GLU A 36 8.07 0.97 -8.44
N SER A 37 7.97 1.06 -9.77
CA SER A 37 6.78 0.69 -10.53
C SER A 37 7.23 -0.09 -11.76
N GLN A 38 6.86 -1.37 -11.82
CA GLN A 38 7.28 -2.28 -12.87
C GLN A 38 6.11 -3.10 -13.39
N THR A 39 6.08 -3.34 -14.69
CA THR A 39 5.15 -4.28 -15.33
C THR A 39 5.96 -5.34 -16.07
N TYR A 40 5.71 -6.61 -15.78
CA TYR A 40 6.39 -7.74 -16.41
C TYR A 40 5.42 -8.68 -17.09
N GLY A 41 5.88 -9.27 -18.20
CA GLY A 41 5.17 -10.35 -18.87
C GLY A 41 5.36 -11.66 -18.13
N LEU A 42 4.28 -12.42 -17.97
CA LEU A 42 4.29 -13.77 -17.44
C LEU A 42 4.48 -14.79 -18.58
N PRO A 43 5.02 -15.99 -18.29
CA PRO A 43 5.12 -17.07 -19.28
C PRO A 43 3.78 -17.52 -19.88
N SER A 44 2.65 -17.18 -19.24
CA SER A 44 1.29 -17.42 -19.76
C SER A 44 0.90 -16.49 -20.91
N GLY A 45 1.67 -15.44 -21.17
CA GLY A 45 1.33 -14.37 -22.11
C GLY A 45 0.60 -13.18 -21.45
N ASP A 46 0.24 -13.31 -20.18
CA ASP A 46 -0.36 -12.22 -19.39
C ASP A 46 0.67 -11.22 -18.89
N THR A 47 0.20 -10.11 -18.30
CA THR A 47 1.07 -9.12 -17.63
C THR A 47 0.74 -9.03 -16.14
N GLN A 48 1.75 -8.71 -15.34
CA GLN A 48 1.63 -8.47 -13.92
C GLN A 48 2.32 -7.14 -13.60
N SER A 49 1.62 -6.29 -12.84
CA SER A 49 2.15 -5.01 -12.37
C SER A 49 2.55 -5.11 -10.90
N ARG A 50 3.63 -4.42 -10.54
CA ARG A 50 4.09 -4.28 -9.17
C ARG A 50 4.46 -2.82 -8.92
N THR A 51 3.86 -2.25 -7.90
CA THR A 51 4.19 -0.91 -7.39
C THR A 51 4.64 -1.05 -5.95
N THR A 52 5.74 -0.40 -5.59
CA THR A 52 6.24 -0.29 -4.23
C THR A 52 6.26 1.18 -3.83
N LEU A 53 5.64 1.47 -2.69
CA LEU A 53 5.67 2.77 -2.05
C LEU A 53 6.49 2.65 -0.76
N ALA A 54 7.41 3.58 -0.53
CA ALA A 54 8.10 3.73 0.75
C ALA A 54 7.35 4.72 1.64
N LEU A 55 7.24 4.37 2.93
CA LEU A 55 6.69 5.20 3.98
C LEU A 55 7.82 5.85 4.76
N LYS A 56 7.82 7.18 4.76
CA LYS A 56 8.88 7.98 5.35
C LYS A 56 8.32 8.94 6.40
N THR A 57 9.09 9.16 7.46
CA THR A 57 8.73 10.12 8.50
C THR A 57 8.73 11.54 7.92
N PRO A 58 7.77 12.41 8.33
CA PRO A 58 7.81 13.81 7.94
C PRO A 58 8.96 14.52 8.67
N ALA A 59 10.00 14.90 7.93
CA ALA A 59 11.13 15.66 8.44
C ALA A 59 11.39 16.91 7.59
N GLU A 60 11.91 17.99 8.20
CA GLU A 60 12.25 19.24 7.51
C GLU A 60 13.34 19.06 6.44
N GLN A 61 14.15 18.01 6.54
CA GLN A 61 15.17 17.66 5.57
C GLN A 61 14.97 16.23 5.09
N GLU A 62 15.03 16.03 3.77
CA GLU A 62 14.90 14.71 3.13
C GLU A 62 15.93 13.69 3.65
N LYS A 63 17.10 14.15 4.11
CA LYS A 63 18.16 13.32 4.73
C LYS A 63 17.80 12.75 6.10
N ASN A 64 16.82 13.34 6.79
CA ASN A 64 16.34 12.88 8.10
C ASN A 64 15.02 12.11 7.97
N GLN A 65 14.54 11.89 6.74
CA GLN A 65 13.39 11.03 6.49
C GLN A 65 13.83 9.57 6.58
N GLU A 66 13.49 8.93 7.69
CA GLU A 66 13.72 7.50 7.86
C GLU A 66 12.56 6.73 7.24
N GLU A 67 12.90 5.73 6.42
CA GLU A 67 11.94 4.77 5.92
C GLU A 67 11.54 3.85 7.07
N PHE A 68 10.25 3.81 7.38
CA PHE A 68 9.71 3.03 8.49
C PHE A 68 8.70 1.97 8.03
N GLY A 69 8.46 1.88 6.72
CA GLY A 69 7.56 0.90 6.16
C GLY A 69 7.50 0.95 4.63
N SER A 70 6.83 -0.03 4.06
CA SER A 70 6.59 -0.14 2.63
C SER A 70 5.19 -0.65 2.34
N VAL A 71 4.61 -0.18 1.23
CA VAL A 71 3.42 -0.74 0.61
C VAL A 71 3.85 -1.42 -0.68
N HIS A 72 3.46 -2.68 -0.86
CA HIS A 72 3.56 -3.37 -2.13
C HIS A 72 2.17 -3.63 -2.68
N ILE A 73 1.93 -3.17 -3.91
CA ILE A 73 0.71 -3.40 -4.66
C ILE A 73 1.06 -4.29 -5.84
N LEU A 74 0.35 -5.40 -5.96
CA LEU A 74 0.54 -6.37 -7.04
C LEU A 74 -0.77 -6.51 -7.82
N GLY A 75 -0.76 -6.11 -9.09
CA GLY A 75 -1.85 -6.35 -10.02
C GLY A 75 -1.67 -7.69 -10.71
N SER A 76 -2.64 -8.58 -10.57
CA SER A 76 -2.64 -9.88 -11.25
C SER A 76 -3.53 -9.87 -12.49
N PRO A 77 -3.28 -10.76 -13.46
CA PRO A 77 -4.12 -10.86 -14.66
C PRO A 77 -5.51 -11.45 -14.40
N GLN A 78 -5.77 -11.97 -13.20
CA GLN A 78 -7.05 -12.59 -12.82
C GLN A 78 -8.05 -11.56 -12.25
N ASP A 79 -7.83 -10.28 -12.55
CA ASP A 79 -8.60 -9.15 -12.00
C ASP A 79 -8.48 -9.05 -10.46
N GLU A 80 -7.43 -9.65 -9.88
CA GLU A 80 -7.09 -9.49 -8.47
C GLU A 80 -5.98 -8.46 -8.30
N THR A 81 -6.15 -7.57 -7.33
CA THR A 81 -5.11 -6.65 -6.88
C THR A 81 -4.81 -6.93 -5.42
N LYS A 82 -3.55 -7.21 -5.11
CA LYS A 82 -3.08 -7.56 -3.77
C LYS A 82 -2.31 -6.41 -3.18
N MET A 83 -2.53 -6.17 -1.90
CA MET A 83 -1.82 -5.17 -1.11
C MET A 83 -1.09 -5.85 0.03
N LEU A 84 0.15 -5.46 0.22
CA LEU A 84 0.95 -5.74 1.39
C LEU A 84 1.42 -4.43 1.99
N LEU A 85 1.13 -4.19 3.25
CA LEU A 85 1.66 -3.05 3.98
C LEU A 85 2.50 -3.59 5.14
N ASP A 86 3.78 -3.29 5.11
CA ASP A 86 4.75 -3.60 6.16
C ASP A 86 5.16 -2.30 6.85
N ILE A 87 4.96 -2.20 8.16
CA ILE A 87 5.25 -1.02 8.97
C ILE A 87 5.99 -1.42 10.24
N ASP A 88 6.98 -0.63 10.63
CA ASP A 88 7.54 -0.70 11.98
C ASP A 88 6.63 0.02 13.00
N GLU A 89 6.03 -0.76 13.90
CA GLU A 89 5.15 -0.28 14.97
C GLU A 89 5.82 0.75 15.88
N THR A 90 7.14 0.71 16.00
CA THR A 90 7.89 1.65 16.85
C THR A 90 7.81 3.09 16.33
N LEU A 91 7.61 3.26 15.02
CA LEU A 91 7.59 4.54 14.32
C LEU A 91 6.17 4.93 13.88
N PHE A 92 5.20 4.02 13.98
CA PHE A 92 3.83 4.25 13.56
C PHE A 92 2.80 3.95 14.66
N PRO A 93 2.12 4.98 15.22
CA PRO A 93 1.14 4.78 16.26
C PRO A 93 -0.01 3.86 15.83
N GLN A 94 -0.36 2.89 16.68
CA GLN A 94 -1.45 1.95 16.44
C GLN A 94 -2.80 2.64 16.18
N GLU A 95 -3.03 3.81 16.77
CA GLU A 95 -4.25 4.61 16.52
C GLU A 95 -4.35 5.06 15.06
N LYS A 96 -3.26 5.59 14.49
CA LYS A 96 -3.20 5.98 13.07
C LYS A 96 -3.36 4.79 12.14
N LEU A 97 -2.78 3.65 12.51
CA LEU A 97 -2.93 2.40 11.77
C LEU A 97 -4.37 1.88 11.78
N SER A 98 -5.05 2.00 12.92
CA SER A 98 -6.44 1.61 13.05
C SER A 98 -7.35 2.57 12.26
N ALA A 99 -7.07 3.87 12.28
CA ALA A 99 -7.78 4.85 11.45
C ALA A 99 -7.58 4.58 9.95
N PHE A 100 -6.34 4.32 9.53
CA PHE A 100 -6.02 3.95 8.14
C PHE A 100 -6.78 2.70 7.70
N GLN A 101 -6.77 1.63 8.51
CA GLN A 101 -7.51 0.40 8.19
C GLN A 101 -9.01 0.63 8.10
N ASN A 102 -9.60 1.43 9.01
CA ASN A 102 -11.03 1.74 8.96
C ASN A 102 -11.41 2.54 7.70
N ASP A 103 -10.62 3.56 7.34
CA ASP A 103 -10.86 4.34 6.12
C ASP A 103 -10.74 3.43 4.87
N LEU A 104 -9.75 2.53 4.86
CA LEU A 104 -9.51 1.59 3.78
C LEU A 104 -10.63 0.53 3.65
N ASP A 105 -11.10 -0.05 4.75
CA ASP A 105 -12.26 -0.95 4.77
C ASP A 105 -13.55 -0.20 4.35
N PHE A 106 -13.70 1.08 4.68
CA PHE A 106 -14.85 1.87 4.27
C PHE A 106 -14.87 2.13 2.76
N ILE A 107 -13.74 2.53 2.18
CA ILE A 107 -13.64 2.88 0.75
C ILE A 107 -13.58 1.63 -0.13
N LEU A 108 -12.75 0.66 0.24
CA LEU A 108 -12.41 -0.51 -0.58
C LEU A 108 -13.04 -1.81 -0.10
N GLY A 109 -13.76 -1.82 1.03
CA GLY A 109 -14.33 -3.04 1.60
C GLY A 109 -15.34 -3.74 0.68
N SER A 110 -15.96 -3.03 -0.26
CA SER A 110 -16.82 -3.64 -1.29
C SER A 110 -16.06 -4.46 -2.33
N TYR A 111 -14.77 -4.14 -2.53
CA TYR A 111 -13.88 -4.84 -3.46
C TYR A 111 -13.07 -5.94 -2.77
N GLU A 112 -13.01 -5.94 -1.44
CA GLU A 112 -12.18 -6.86 -0.65
C GLU A 112 -12.75 -8.28 -0.71
N ILE A 113 -11.88 -9.23 -1.06
CA ILE A 113 -12.20 -10.66 -0.99
C ILE A 113 -11.82 -11.16 0.41
N LYS A 114 -12.82 -11.31 1.28
CA LYS A 114 -12.66 -11.96 2.59
C LYS A 114 -12.73 -13.48 2.35
N TRP A 115 -11.58 -14.14 2.42
CA TRP A 115 -11.48 -15.61 2.43
C TRP A 115 -11.82 -16.16 3.81
#